data_AF-A0AAD9BZ97-F1
#
_entry.id   AF-A0AAD9BZ97-F1
#
_cell.length_a   1.000
_cell.length_b   1.000
_cell.length_c   1.000
_cell.angle_alpha   90.00
_cell.angle_beta   90.00
_cell.angle_gamma   90.00
#
_symmetry.space_group_name_H-M   'P 1'
#
loop_
_entity.id
_entity.type
_entity.pdbx_description
1 polymer ?
#
loop_
_entity_poly.entity_id
_entity_poly.type
_entity_poly.pdbx_seq_one_letter_code
_entity_poly.pdbx_strand_id
1 'polypeptide(L)'
;MSLASVDIEDTLHIHLNISDLSNHDHILEFTPALSALSDHVRYSIDYGNEEGYFKINQREGVSYLHLSKKKALLSGAYSLQISSVPTYRKKELAELEDRHDKDYLTGQLGDILKMRVQIVLH
;
A
#
# COMPACT_ATOMS: atom_id res chain seq x y z
N MET A 1 2.40 -25.66 -23.67
CA MET A 1 1.99 -24.47 -22.89
C MET A 1 2.36 -24.75 -21.45
N SER A 2 3.61 -24.49 -21.07
CA SER A 2 4.01 -24.65 -19.68
C SER A 2 3.49 -23.42 -18.93
N LEU A 3 2.56 -23.63 -18.02
CA LEU A 3 2.17 -22.66 -17.01
C LEU A 3 3.41 -22.47 -16.14
N ALA A 4 4.31 -21.58 -16.57
CA ALA A 4 5.46 -21.20 -15.78
C ALA A 4 4.91 -20.68 -14.46
N SER A 5 5.33 -21.34 -13.38
CA SER A 5 5.10 -20.95 -12.00
C SER A 5 5.31 -19.45 -11.89
N VAL A 6 4.21 -18.69 -11.89
CA VAL A 6 4.26 -17.27 -11.54
C VAL A 6 4.51 -17.32 -10.05
N ASP A 7 5.76 -17.05 -9.66
CA ASP A 7 6.14 -16.73 -8.29
C ASP A 7 5.00 -15.94 -7.65
N ILE A 8 4.29 -16.60 -6.75
CA ILE A 8 3.28 -15.98 -5.90
C ILE A 8 4.12 -15.18 -4.90
N GLU A 9 4.56 -14.00 -5.30
CA GLU A 9 4.70 -12.92 -4.33
C GLU A 9 3.31 -12.78 -3.70
N ASP A 10 3.19 -13.21 -2.43
CA ASP A 10 1.95 -13.37 -1.68
C ASP A 10 0.91 -12.29 -2.02
N THR A 11 -0.23 -12.71 -2.56
CA THR A 11 -1.37 -11.81 -2.77
C THR A 11 -2.20 -11.77 -1.50
N LEU A 12 -2.34 -10.58 -0.92
CA LEU A 12 -3.18 -10.37 0.24
C LEU A 12 -4.66 -10.43 -0.18
N HIS A 13 -5.38 -11.43 0.31
CA HIS A 13 -6.80 -11.59 0.04
C HIS A 13 -7.64 -11.01 1.17
N ILE A 14 -8.62 -10.17 0.82
CA ILE A 14 -9.53 -9.50 1.76
C ILE A 14 -10.95 -9.75 1.29
N HIS A 15 -11.81 -10.20 2.20
CA HIS A 15 -13.23 -10.40 1.92
C HIS A 15 -14.05 -9.40 2.72
N LEU A 16 -14.86 -8.61 2.03
CA LEU A 16 -15.66 -7.54 2.61
C LEU A 16 -17.09 -7.63 2.11
N ASN A 17 -18.05 -7.22 2.94
CA ASN A 17 -19.45 -7.06 2.53
C ASN A 17 -19.68 -5.61 2.10
N ILE A 18 -20.24 -5.39 0.91
CA ILE A 18 -20.49 -4.04 0.38
C ILE A 18 -21.45 -3.26 1.27
N SER A 19 -22.41 -3.95 1.90
CA SER A 19 -23.40 -3.34 2.78
C SER A 19 -22.72 -2.67 3.98
N ASP A 20 -21.69 -3.32 4.52
CA ASP A 20 -20.98 -2.90 5.73
C ASP A 20 -19.93 -1.82 5.48
N LEU A 21 -19.40 -1.73 4.24
CA LEU A 21 -18.36 -0.78 3.87
C LEU A 21 -18.87 0.67 3.81
N SER A 22 -18.31 1.57 4.60
CA SER A 22 -18.49 3.02 4.49
C SER A 22 -17.34 3.67 3.70
N ASN A 23 -17.56 4.87 3.15
CA ASN A 23 -16.50 5.64 2.50
C ASN A 23 -15.39 6.10 3.48
N HIS A 24 -15.63 5.98 4.79
CA HIS A 24 -14.68 6.36 5.84
C HIS A 24 -13.93 5.15 6.40
N ASP A 25 -14.33 3.93 6.02
CA ASP A 25 -13.72 2.73 6.56
C ASP A 25 -12.31 2.54 6.01
N HIS A 26 -11.43 2.07 6.86
CA HIS A 26 -10.07 1.72 6.51
C HIS A 26 -10.07 0.25 6.09
N ILE A 27 -9.88 -0.01 4.80
CA ILE A 27 -9.78 -1.38 4.28
C ILE A 27 -8.44 -1.99 4.69
N LEU A 28 -7.37 -1.20 4.56
CA LEU A 28 -6.02 -1.55 4.95
C LEU A 28 -5.31 -0.34 5.53
N GLU A 29 -4.38 -0.62 6.44
CA GLU A 29 -3.45 0.34 7.01
C GLU A 29 -2.04 -0.05 6.59
N PHE A 30 -1.25 0.92 6.14
CA PHE A 30 0.15 0.75 5.76
C PHE A 30 1.02 1.60 6.68
N THR A 31 1.91 0.92 7.38
CA THR A 31 2.94 1.53 8.22
C THR A 31 4.31 1.03 7.75
N PRO A 32 5.30 1.92 7.60
CA PRO A 32 6.65 1.47 7.34
C PRO A 32 7.18 0.68 8.54
N ALA A 33 8.03 -0.31 8.28
CA ALA A 33 8.65 -1.10 9.34
C ALA A 33 9.50 -0.26 10.31
N LEU A 34 10.00 0.88 9.84
CA LEU A 34 10.72 1.87 10.64
C LEU A 34 9.85 3.11 10.85
N SER A 35 9.55 3.42 12.10
CA SER A 35 8.74 4.60 12.48
C SER A 35 9.36 5.93 12.06
N ALA A 36 10.69 5.99 11.93
CA ALA A 36 11.40 7.16 11.40
C ALA A 36 11.04 7.46 9.94
N LEU A 37 10.40 6.53 9.22
CA LEU A 37 10.00 6.66 7.83
C LEU A 37 8.52 6.98 7.64
N SER A 38 7.73 7.07 8.73
CA SER A 38 6.28 7.25 8.65
C SER A 38 5.89 8.44 7.78
N ASP A 39 6.53 9.61 7.91
CA ASP A 39 6.20 10.78 7.09
C ASP A 39 7.02 10.88 5.78
N HIS A 40 7.92 9.91 5.55
CA HIS A 40 8.84 9.89 4.42
C HIS A 40 8.57 8.74 3.44
N VAL A 41 7.47 8.03 3.63
CA VAL A 41 7.02 6.96 2.74
C VAL A 41 5.54 7.20 2.43
N ARG A 42 5.22 7.18 1.14
CA ARG A 42 3.85 7.20 0.63
C ARG A 42 3.53 5.85 0.02
N TYR A 43 2.25 5.52 -0.11
CA TYR A 43 1.83 4.31 -0.80
C TYR A 43 0.93 4.70 -1.98
N SER A 44 1.10 4.04 -3.12
CA SER A 44 0.35 4.28 -4.35
C SER A 44 -0.29 3.00 -4.87
N ILE A 45 -1.43 3.16 -5.54
CA ILE A 45 -2.04 2.08 -6.33
C ILE A 45 -1.49 2.23 -7.75
N ASP A 46 -0.69 1.27 -8.17
CA ASP A 46 0.03 1.30 -9.45
C ASP A 46 -0.80 0.70 -10.58
N TYR A 47 -1.70 -0.24 -10.27
CA TYR A 47 -2.53 -0.95 -11.25
C TYR A 47 -3.85 -1.44 -10.64
N GLY A 48 -4.89 -1.64 -11.47
CA GLY A 48 -6.15 -2.29 -11.11
C GLY A 48 -7.19 -1.37 -10.48
N ASN A 49 -7.02 -0.06 -10.62
CA ASN A 49 -7.90 0.98 -10.08
C ASN A 49 -8.26 2.04 -11.13
N GLU A 50 -8.48 1.62 -12.37
CA GLU A 50 -8.76 2.47 -13.53
C GLU A 50 -10.06 3.26 -13.36
N GLU A 51 -11.09 2.63 -12.79
CA GLU A 51 -12.37 3.25 -12.44
C GLU A 51 -12.27 4.17 -11.20
N GLY A 52 -11.14 4.11 -10.51
CA GLY A 52 -10.80 4.93 -9.36
C GLY A 52 -11.62 4.61 -8.12
N TYR A 53 -12.11 3.38 -7.94
CA TYR A 53 -12.92 2.93 -6.80
C TYR A 53 -12.22 3.00 -5.46
N PHE A 54 -10.89 2.86 -5.47
CA PHE A 54 -10.05 2.86 -4.29
C PHE A 54 -9.14 4.10 -4.29
N LYS A 55 -8.73 4.51 -3.10
CA LYS A 55 -7.74 5.58 -2.90
C LYS A 55 -6.89 5.28 -1.67
N ILE A 56 -5.65 5.73 -1.71
CA ILE A 56 -4.76 5.72 -0.55
C ILE A 56 -4.54 7.16 -0.10
N ASN A 57 -4.80 7.42 1.17
CA ASN A 57 -4.52 8.71 1.81
C ASN A 57 -3.65 8.50 3.04
N GLN A 58 -2.78 9.46 3.35
CA GLN A 58 -1.99 9.42 4.57
C GLN A 58 -2.51 10.41 5.59
N ARG A 59 -2.53 9.98 6.86
CA ARG A 59 -2.80 10.82 8.02
C ARG A 59 -1.88 10.41 9.15
N GLU A 60 -1.17 11.39 9.73
CA GLU A 60 -0.29 11.19 10.90
C GLU A 60 0.73 10.06 10.67
N GLY A 61 1.40 10.05 9.52
CA GLY A 61 2.40 9.04 9.17
C GLY A 61 1.85 7.67 8.74
N VAL A 62 0.54 7.41 8.89
CA VAL A 62 -0.09 6.14 8.49
C VAL A 62 -0.88 6.31 7.20
N SER A 63 -0.68 5.41 6.25
CA SER A 63 -1.45 5.41 4.99
C SER A 63 -2.60 4.42 5.05
N TYR A 64 -3.73 4.79 4.47
CA TYR A 64 -4.98 4.04 4.57
C TYR A 64 -5.58 3.83 3.18
N LEU A 65 -5.92 2.58 2.87
CA LEU A 65 -6.72 2.23 1.69
C LEU A 65 -8.20 2.39 2.03
N HIS A 66 -8.92 3.13 1.19
CA HIS A 66 -10.37 3.32 1.35
C HIS A 66 -11.09 3.27 0.01
N LEU A 67 -12.41 3.15 0.09
CA LEU A 67 -13.29 3.44 -1.04
C LEU A 67 -13.34 4.94 -1.34
N SER A 68 -13.30 5.30 -2.62
CA SER A 68 -13.55 6.65 -3.10
C SER A 68 -15.03 6.83 -3.53
N LYS A 69 -15.66 5.78 -4.06
CA LYS A 69 -16.99 5.80 -4.68
C LYS A 69 -17.79 4.51 -4.37
N LYS A 70 -18.43 4.42 -3.19
CA LYS A 70 -19.28 3.25 -2.84
C LYS A 70 -20.45 3.01 -3.79
N LYS A 71 -21.14 4.06 -4.27
CA LYS A 71 -22.40 3.91 -5.04
C LYS A 71 -22.26 3.18 -6.38
N ALA A 72 -21.06 3.09 -6.92
CA ALA A 72 -20.77 2.44 -8.20
C ALA A 72 -19.99 1.12 -8.04
N LEU A 73 -19.76 0.69 -6.79
CA LEU A 73 -19.09 -0.57 -6.49
C LEU A 73 -20.03 -1.75 -6.81
N LEU A 74 -19.50 -2.77 -7.48
CA LEU A 74 -20.21 -4.00 -7.78
C LEU A 74 -19.63 -5.14 -6.93
N SER A 75 -20.41 -6.20 -6.73
CA SER A 75 -19.85 -7.43 -6.17
C SER A 75 -18.86 -8.04 -7.15
N GLY A 76 -17.79 -8.62 -6.62
CA GLY A 76 -16.70 -9.18 -7.41
C GLY A 76 -15.34 -9.02 -6.78
N ALA A 77 -14.31 -9.46 -7.51
CA ALA A 77 -12.92 -9.38 -7.10
C ALA A 77 -12.21 -8.19 -7.77
N TYR A 78 -11.60 -7.36 -6.95
CA TYR A 78 -10.81 -6.20 -7.37
C TYR A 78 -9.36 -6.46 -7.02
N SER A 79 -8.49 -6.52 -8.03
CA SER A 79 -7.06 -6.80 -7.83
C SER A 79 -6.26 -5.52 -7.99
N LEU A 80 -5.60 -5.09 -6.92
CA LEU A 80 -4.77 -3.88 -6.88
C LEU A 80 -3.30 -4.28 -6.80
N GLN A 81 -2.44 -3.54 -7.52
CA GLN A 81 -1.00 -3.54 -7.26
C GLN A 81 -0.66 -2.26 -6.49
N ILE A 82 -0.02 -2.41 -5.34
CA ILE A 82 0.34 -1.30 -4.46
C ILE A 82 1.85 -1.29 -4.27
N SER A 83 2.45 -0.11 -4.29
CA SER A 83 3.85 0.07 -3.92
C SER A 83 4.06 1.21 -2.92
N SER A 84 5.18 1.15 -2.20
CA SER A 84 5.65 2.28 -1.40
C SER A 84 6.60 3.17 -2.20
N VAL A 85 6.45 4.47 -2.08
CA VAL A 85 7.30 5.47 -2.71
C VAL A 85 8.01 6.27 -1.60
N PRO A 86 9.35 6.22 -1.52
CA PRO A 86 10.09 7.06 -0.61
C PRO A 86 10.00 8.54 -1.03
N THR A 87 9.81 9.43 -0.07
CA THR A 87 9.70 10.89 -0.28
C THR A 87 10.81 11.67 0.43
N TYR A 88 11.95 11.04 0.72
CA TYR A 88 13.08 11.68 1.40
C TYR A 88 13.60 12.90 0.65
N ARG A 89 13.94 13.97 1.38
CA ARG A 89 14.88 14.97 0.87
C ARG A 89 16.30 14.48 1.13
N LYS A 90 17.22 14.66 0.17
CA LYS A 90 18.62 14.20 0.28
C LYS A 90 19.30 14.55 1.61
N LYS A 91 18.97 15.72 2.17
CA LYS A 91 19.51 16.19 3.46
C LYS A 91 18.95 15.42 4.66
N GLU A 92 17.66 15.14 4.66
CA GLU A 92 16.99 14.39 5.74
C GLU A 92 17.47 12.94 5.75
N LEU A 93 17.71 12.35 4.57
CA LEU A 93 18.29 11.02 4.42
C LEU A 93 19.66 10.93 5.11
N ALA A 94 20.55 11.86 4.80
CA ALA A 94 21.90 11.91 5.38
C ALA A 94 21.86 12.13 6.91
N GLU A 95 20.95 12.97 7.41
CA GLU A 95 20.78 13.17 8.86
C GLU A 95 20.20 11.93 9.57
N LEU A 96 19.40 11.12 8.88
CA LEU A 96 18.91 9.85 9.42
C LEU A 96 20.03 8.79 9.45
N GLU A 97 20.82 8.71 8.38
CA GLU A 97 21.95 7.78 8.27
C GLU A 97 23.09 8.13 9.24
N ASP A 98 23.36 9.41 9.51
CA ASP A 98 24.39 9.84 10.46
C ASP A 98 24.02 9.55 11.93
N ARG A 99 22.70 9.52 12.22
CA ARG A 99 22.17 9.19 13.56
C ARG A 99 22.05 7.69 13.83
N HIS A 100 22.15 6.87 12.79
CA HIS A 100 22.02 5.41 12.85
C HIS A 100 23.23 4.74 12.21
N ASP A 101 23.23 3.40 12.12
CA ASP A 101 24.26 2.72 11.34
C ASP A 101 24.10 3.07 9.85
N LYS A 102 25.20 3.11 9.10
CA LYS A 102 25.24 3.53 7.68
C LYS A 102 24.29 2.76 6.77
N ASP A 103 23.85 1.57 7.18
CA ASP A 103 22.96 0.71 6.41
C ASP A 103 21.49 0.73 6.90
N TYR A 104 21.15 1.66 7.80
CA TYR A 104 19.81 1.77 8.39
C TYR A 104 18.69 1.91 7.34
N LEU A 105 18.98 2.57 6.21
CA LEU A 105 18.02 2.81 5.12
C LEU A 105 18.33 2.06 3.82
N THR A 106 19.44 1.31 3.76
CA THR A 106 19.92 0.65 2.54
C THR A 106 19.70 -0.87 2.53
N GLY A 107 19.08 -1.43 3.58
CA GLY A 107 18.63 -2.83 3.66
C GLY A 107 17.15 -3.04 3.34
N GLN A 108 16.61 -4.24 3.68
CA GLN A 108 15.19 -4.64 3.46
C GLN A 108 14.14 -3.66 4.02
N LEU A 109 14.53 -2.78 4.93
CA LEU A 109 13.69 -1.78 5.58
C LEU A 109 13.53 -0.49 4.75
N GLY A 110 14.43 -0.25 3.79
CA GLY A 110 14.36 0.86 2.83
C GLY A 110 13.92 0.43 1.42
N ASP A 111 13.72 -0.87 1.21
CA ASP A 111 13.22 -1.40 -0.05
C ASP A 111 11.79 -0.95 -0.32
N ILE A 112 11.49 -0.74 -1.61
CA ILE A 112 10.14 -0.44 -2.06
C ILE A 112 9.27 -1.66 -1.80
N LEU A 113 8.29 -1.53 -0.90
CA LEU A 113 7.19 -2.47 -0.82
C LEU A 113 6.54 -2.56 -2.20
N LYS A 114 6.36 -3.79 -2.69
CA LYS A 114 5.45 -4.10 -3.78
C LYS A 114 4.58 -5.24 -3.33
N MET A 115 3.27 -5.06 -3.43
CA MET A 115 2.32 -6.10 -3.07
C MET A 115 1.13 -6.12 -4.00
N ARG A 116 0.51 -7.29 -4.09
CA ARG A 116 -0.79 -7.47 -4.73
C ARG A 116 -1.83 -7.65 -3.65
N VAL A 117 -2.95 -6.94 -3.80
CA VAL A 117 -4.10 -7.04 -2.90
C VAL A 117 -5.30 -7.44 -3.74
N GLN A 118 -6.01 -8.49 -3.36
CA GLN A 118 -7.29 -8.85 -3.95
C GLN A 118 -8.40 -8.62 -2.94
N ILE A 119 -9.31 -7.70 -3.26
CA ILE A 119 -10.47 -7.36 -2.44
C ILE A 119 -11.69 -8.01 -3.08
N VAL A 120 -12.28 -8.97 -2.39
CA VAL A 120 -13.50 -9.67 -2.80
C VAL A 120 -14.68 -9.07 -2.07
N LEU A 121 -15.59 -8.50 -2.84
CA LEU A 121 -16.79 -7.81 -2.37
C LEU A 121 -18.02 -8.68 -2.59
N HIS A 122 -18.69 -9.00 -1.48
CA HIS A 122 -19.94 -9.77 -1.43
C HIS A 122 -21.15 -8.85 -1.24
#